data_AF-X1JTM9-F1
#
_entry.id   AF-X1JTM9-F1
#
_cell.length_a   1.000
_cell.length_b   1.000
_cell.length_c   1.000
_cell.angle_alpha   90.00
_cell.angle_beta   90.00
_cell.angle_gamma   90.00
#
_symmetry.space_group_name_H-M   'P 1'
#
loop_
_entity.id
_entity.type
_entity.pdbx_description
1 polymer ?
#
loop_
_entity_poly.entity_id
_entity_poly.type
_entity_poly.pdbx_seq_one_letter_code
_entity_poly.pdbx_strand_id
1 'polypeptide(L)'
;MPITDFRKTDLRDVQYDVETILSDITDERIAQSVGTLYYVDGVSGDDTNDGLSPVSAKLTIGAAILACSAGDIIIIRAGTYNEDVDVNKNSVELWFEIGAVINAQVGAGLTVSGSYCKIITQYGTLRVNPIANGTGVLVTGNWDYLWNIRVPCASSADLGY
;
A
#
# COMPACT_ATOMS: atom_id res chain seq x y z
N MET A 1 -47.48 18.05 -11.92
CA MET A 1 -46.58 17.81 -10.77
C MET A 1 -45.51 18.89 -10.86
N PRO A 2 -45.49 19.90 -9.97
CA PRO A 2 -44.48 20.95 -10.09
C PRO A 2 -43.12 20.33 -9.76
N ILE A 3 -42.17 20.57 -10.65
CA ILE A 3 -40.76 20.24 -10.45
C ILE A 3 -40.30 21.06 -9.24
N THR A 4 -39.84 20.39 -8.19
CA THR A 4 -39.17 21.05 -7.06
C THR A 4 -37.88 21.66 -7.60
N ASP A 5 -37.67 22.95 -7.30
CA ASP A 5 -36.51 23.73 -7.72
C ASP A 5 -35.23 23.00 -7.30
N PHE A 6 -34.31 22.75 -8.24
CA PHE A 6 -33.02 22.10 -7.98
C PHE A 6 -32.01 23.03 -7.28
N ARG A 7 -32.40 24.28 -6.99
CA ARG A 7 -31.58 25.22 -6.23
C ARG A 7 -31.69 24.91 -4.74
N LYS A 8 -30.57 24.54 -4.13
CA LYS A 8 -30.45 24.53 -2.65
C LYS A 8 -30.70 25.94 -2.16
N THR A 9 -31.76 26.14 -1.40
CA THR A 9 -32.23 27.48 -1.00
C THR A 9 -32.08 27.72 0.50
N ASP A 10 -31.84 26.67 1.28
CA ASP A 10 -31.53 26.74 2.71
C ASP A 10 -30.37 25.79 3.07
N LEU A 11 -29.71 26.06 4.20
CA LEU A 11 -28.66 25.22 4.80
C LEU A 11 -29.14 23.79 5.08
N ARG A 12 -30.46 23.58 5.24
CA ARG A 12 -31.06 22.25 5.42
C ARG A 12 -30.92 21.37 4.18
N ASP A 13 -31.04 21.95 2.99
CA ASP A 13 -30.85 21.23 1.72
C ASP A 13 -29.38 20.82 1.54
N VAL A 14 -28.47 21.70 1.97
CA VAL A 14 -27.03 21.39 1.98
C VAL A 14 -26.72 20.27 2.96
N GLN A 15 -27.30 20.32 4.16
CA GLN A 15 -27.12 19.30 5.19
C GLN A 15 -27.64 17.93 4.72
N TYR A 16 -28.82 17.89 4.09
CA TYR A 16 -29.40 16.66 3.56
C TYR A 16 -28.51 16.00 2.50
N ASP A 17 -27.97 16.80 1.58
CA ASP A 17 -27.05 16.29 0.57
C ASP A 17 -25.75 15.80 1.19
N VAL A 18 -25.22 16.48 2.20
CA VAL A 18 -24.03 16.04 2.93
C VAL A 18 -24.28 14.71 3.64
N GLU A 19 -25.43 14.54 4.29
CA GLU A 19 -25.83 13.29 4.95
C GLU A 19 -25.99 12.14 3.95
N THR A 20 -26.58 12.42 2.79
CA THR A 20 -26.76 11.44 1.71
C THR A 20 -25.41 11.02 1.13
N ILE A 21 -24.53 11.99 0.85
CA ILE A 21 -23.17 11.71 0.36
C ILE A 21 -22.39 10.90 1.40
N LEU A 22 -22.50 11.27 2.69
CA LEU A 22 -21.87 10.53 3.79
C LEU A 22 -22.35 9.08 3.83
N SER A 23 -23.65 8.83 3.75
CA SER A 23 -24.17 7.46 3.75
C SER A 23 -23.71 6.66 2.54
N ASP A 24 -23.59 7.29 1.38
CA ASP A 24 -23.14 6.62 0.15
C ASP A 24 -21.65 6.27 0.21
N ILE A 25 -20.81 7.13 0.82
CA ILE A 25 -19.36 6.87 0.94
C ILE A 25 -18.99 6.01 2.15
N THR A 26 -19.82 5.96 3.19
CA THR A 26 -19.61 5.10 4.37
C THR A 26 -20.45 3.83 4.34
N ASP A 27 -21.08 3.50 3.21
CA ASP A 27 -21.81 2.26 3.02
C ASP A 27 -20.88 1.06 3.24
N GLU A 28 -21.28 0.12 4.10
CA GLU A 28 -20.50 -1.08 4.43
C GLU A 28 -20.34 -2.03 3.22
N ARG A 29 -21.17 -1.87 2.17
CA ARG A 29 -21.08 -2.61 0.92
C ARG A 29 -20.00 -2.06 -0.01
N ILE A 30 -19.51 -0.85 0.23
CA ILE A 30 -18.28 -0.37 -0.38
C ILE A 30 -17.13 -1.03 0.38
N ALA A 31 -16.17 -1.60 -0.33
CA ALA A 31 -14.95 -2.12 0.28
C ALA A 31 -14.21 -0.96 0.96
N GLN A 32 -14.48 -0.76 2.25
CA GLN A 32 -13.72 0.14 3.10
C GLN A 32 -12.45 -0.59 3.50
N SER A 33 -11.28 0.05 3.37
CA SER A 33 -10.10 -0.42 4.08
C SER A 33 -10.45 -0.35 5.56
N VAL A 34 -10.64 -1.49 6.22
CA VAL A 34 -10.88 -1.54 7.67
C VAL A 34 -9.67 -1.06 8.46
N GLY A 35 -8.48 -1.04 7.84
CA GLY A 35 -7.25 -0.49 8.41
C GLY A 35 -6.95 0.95 7.98
N THR A 36 -6.02 1.56 8.71
CA THR A 36 -5.48 2.89 8.47
C THR A 36 -4.66 2.90 7.18
N LEU A 37 -4.74 3.99 6.42
CA LEU A 37 -3.89 4.20 5.24
C LEU A 37 -2.60 4.89 5.63
N TYR A 38 -1.48 4.32 5.19
CA TYR A 38 -0.17 4.93 5.25
C TYR A 38 0.36 5.22 3.84
N TYR A 39 1.16 6.25 3.69
CA TYR A 39 1.72 6.70 2.43
C TYR A 39 3.25 6.70 2.49
N VAL A 40 3.87 6.21 1.42
CA VAL A 40 5.33 6.18 1.23
C VAL A 40 5.68 6.90 -0.07
N ASP A 41 6.64 7.81 0.00
CA ASP A 41 7.24 8.49 -1.16
C ASP A 41 8.76 8.49 -1.01
N GLY A 42 9.44 7.61 -1.77
CA GLY A 42 10.89 7.47 -1.74
C GLY A 42 11.69 8.65 -2.29
N VAL A 43 11.03 9.71 -2.78
CA VAL A 43 11.66 10.92 -3.31
C VAL A 43 11.45 12.12 -2.39
N SER A 44 10.21 12.33 -1.93
CA SER A 44 9.83 13.52 -1.16
C SER A 44 9.38 13.26 0.27
N GLY A 45 9.28 12.00 0.69
CA GLY A 45 8.90 11.61 2.04
C GLY A 45 10.00 11.86 3.08
N ASP A 46 9.62 11.71 4.35
CA ASP A 46 10.52 11.78 5.51
C ASP A 46 10.04 10.77 6.55
N ASP A 47 10.92 9.93 7.08
CA ASP A 47 10.55 8.89 8.05
C ASP A 47 10.10 9.44 9.41
N THR A 48 10.36 10.73 9.66
CA THR A 48 9.83 11.47 10.82
C THR A 48 8.36 11.89 10.66
N ASN A 49 7.82 11.90 9.44
CA ASN A 49 6.40 12.20 9.19
C ASN A 49 5.49 11.10 9.76
N ASP A 50 4.19 11.38 9.94
CA ASP A 50 3.24 10.37 10.43
C ASP A 50 2.91 9.28 9.40
N GLY A 51 3.02 9.58 8.10
CA GLY A 51 2.64 8.70 7.01
C GLY A 51 1.13 8.71 6.70
N LEU A 52 0.31 9.54 7.34
CA LEU A 52 -1.15 9.47 7.24
C LEU A 52 -1.73 10.28 6.07
N SER A 53 -0.88 10.95 5.29
CA SER A 53 -1.27 11.65 4.07
C SER A 53 -0.15 11.60 3.03
N PRO A 54 -0.46 11.83 1.74
CA PRO A 54 0.57 11.93 0.70
C PRO A 54 1.60 13.05 0.94
N VAL A 55 1.22 14.13 1.63
CA VAL A 55 2.12 15.27 1.92
C VAL A 55 3.03 14.97 3.12
N SER A 56 2.55 14.17 4.06
CA SER A 56 3.30 13.69 5.22
C SER A 56 3.71 12.23 5.05
N ALA A 57 4.09 11.83 3.84
CA ALA A 57 4.47 10.44 3.55
C ALA A 57 5.79 10.06 4.24
N LYS A 58 5.91 8.78 4.59
CA LYS A 58 7.19 8.17 5.00
C LYS A 58 8.16 8.13 3.82
N LEU A 59 9.46 8.18 4.09
CA LEU A 59 10.48 8.05 3.05
C LEU A 59 10.66 6.57 2.65
N THR A 60 10.69 5.68 3.64
CA THR A 60 10.95 4.25 3.46
C THR A 60 9.71 3.41 3.68
N ILE A 61 9.66 2.26 3.00
CA ILE A 61 8.61 1.26 3.17
C ILE A 61 8.72 0.65 4.57
N GLY A 62 9.93 0.37 5.04
CA GLY A 62 10.20 -0.12 6.39
C GLY A 62 9.65 0.80 7.48
N ALA A 63 9.81 2.12 7.36
CA ALA A 63 9.24 3.07 8.34
C ALA A 63 7.71 3.07 8.35
N ALA A 64 7.06 2.90 7.19
CA ALA A 64 5.61 2.75 7.14
C ALA A 64 5.14 1.42 7.75
N ILE A 65 5.85 0.32 7.49
CA ILE A 65 5.57 -0.98 8.13
C ILE A 65 5.74 -0.88 9.65
N LEU A 66 6.74 -0.16 10.15
CA LEU A 66 6.90 0.07 11.59
C LEU A 66 5.73 0.85 12.19
N ALA A 67 5.25 1.88 11.48
CA ALA A 67 4.17 2.75 11.94
C ALA A 67 2.78 2.09 11.89
N CYS A 68 2.53 1.21 10.94
CA CYS A 68 1.21 0.59 10.75
C CYS A 68 0.89 -0.49 11.77
N SER A 69 -0.33 -1.02 11.75
CA SER A 69 -0.79 -2.18 12.51
C SER A 69 -1.24 -3.30 11.57
N ALA A 70 -1.51 -4.49 12.13
CA ALA A 70 -2.09 -5.58 11.36
C ALA A 70 -3.45 -5.15 10.76
N GLY A 71 -3.67 -5.44 9.47
CA GLY A 71 -4.88 -5.03 8.74
C GLY A 71 -4.78 -3.67 8.03
N ASP A 72 -3.71 -2.91 8.24
CA ASP A 72 -3.51 -1.61 7.60
C ASP A 72 -3.02 -1.74 6.15
N ILE A 73 -3.19 -0.65 5.39
CA ILE A 73 -2.77 -0.57 4.00
C ILE A 73 -1.70 0.50 3.85
N ILE A 74 -0.63 0.17 3.15
CA ILE A 74 0.45 1.09 2.79
C ILE A 74 0.40 1.33 1.29
N ILE A 75 0.22 2.59 0.90
CA ILE A 75 0.26 3.07 -0.48
C ILE A 75 1.69 3.54 -0.77
N ILE A 76 2.33 2.95 -1.78
CA ILE A 76 3.72 3.22 -2.11
C ILE A 76 3.80 3.89 -3.47
N ARG A 77 4.30 5.13 -3.49
CA ARG A 77 4.50 5.90 -4.70
C ARG A 77 5.53 5.24 -5.62
N ALA A 78 5.39 5.44 -6.92
CA ALA A 78 6.40 5.05 -7.90
C ALA A 78 7.77 5.67 -7.54
N GLY A 79 8.80 4.84 -7.53
CA GLY A 79 10.11 5.24 -7.05
C GLY A 79 11.05 4.04 -6.90
N THR A 80 12.31 4.32 -6.59
CA THR A 80 13.31 3.28 -6.27
C THR A 80 13.60 3.31 -4.78
N TYR A 81 13.35 2.19 -4.12
CA TYR A 81 13.53 1.99 -2.69
C TYR A 81 14.77 1.13 -2.47
N ASN A 82 15.83 1.72 -1.92
CA ASN A 82 17.09 1.03 -1.63
C ASN A 82 17.08 0.51 -0.19
N GLU A 83 16.27 -0.51 0.05
CA GLU A 83 16.04 -1.11 1.36
C GLU A 83 15.68 -2.59 1.23
N ASP A 84 15.79 -3.33 2.34
CA ASP A 84 15.26 -4.69 2.47
C ASP A 84 13.89 -4.59 3.18
N VAL A 85 12.82 -4.98 2.50
CA VAL A 85 11.45 -4.85 3.01
C VAL A 85 10.99 -6.15 3.63
N ASP A 86 10.50 -6.10 4.87
CA ASP A 86 9.87 -7.24 5.54
C ASP A 86 8.46 -6.88 6.03
N VAL A 87 7.45 -7.44 5.37
CA VAL A 87 6.04 -7.31 5.77
C VAL A 87 5.76 -8.33 6.87
N ASN A 88 6.06 -7.94 8.11
CA ASN A 88 6.05 -8.81 9.29
C ASN A 88 4.79 -8.73 10.18
N LYS A 89 3.78 -7.99 9.73
CA LYS A 89 2.48 -7.86 10.40
C LYS A 89 1.42 -8.55 9.56
N ASN A 90 0.55 -9.34 10.21
CA ASN A 90 -0.50 -10.06 9.52
C ASN A 90 -1.49 -9.11 8.83
N SER A 91 -2.05 -9.55 7.71
CA SER A 91 -3.11 -8.84 6.99
C SER A 91 -2.73 -7.43 6.54
N VAL A 92 -1.45 -7.09 6.48
CA VAL A 92 -0.99 -5.82 5.90
C VAL A 92 -1.04 -5.90 4.38
N GLU A 93 -1.51 -4.83 3.76
CA GLU A 93 -1.50 -4.69 2.31
C GLU A 93 -0.47 -3.65 1.85
N LEU A 94 0.39 -4.01 0.90
CA LEU A 94 1.25 -3.08 0.18
C LEU A 94 0.70 -2.83 -1.23
N TRP A 95 0.36 -1.58 -1.51
CA TRP A 95 -0.21 -1.15 -2.79
C TRP A 95 0.77 -0.24 -3.50
N PHE A 96 1.51 -0.81 -4.45
CA PHE A 96 2.49 -0.08 -5.23
C PHE A 96 1.85 0.60 -6.44
N GLU A 97 2.28 1.83 -6.71
CA GLU A 97 2.08 2.47 -8.01
C GLU A 97 3.00 1.85 -9.08
N ILE A 98 2.59 1.98 -10.35
CA ILE A 98 3.38 1.53 -11.49
C ILE A 98 4.76 2.22 -11.51
N GLY A 99 5.82 1.42 -11.61
CA GLY A 99 7.19 1.92 -11.67
C GLY A 99 7.92 1.89 -10.32
N ALA A 100 7.29 1.38 -9.26
CA ALA A 100 7.99 1.06 -8.02
C ALA A 100 9.03 -0.06 -8.22
N VAL A 101 10.21 0.16 -7.64
CA VAL A 101 11.34 -0.78 -7.65
C VAL A 101 11.88 -0.91 -6.24
N ILE A 102 12.06 -2.15 -5.77
CA ILE A 102 12.84 -2.45 -4.56
C ILE A 102 14.22 -2.93 -5.00
N ASN A 103 15.26 -2.29 -4.49
CA ASN A 103 16.64 -2.70 -4.63
C ASN A 103 17.13 -3.21 -3.27
N ALA A 104 17.22 -4.53 -3.14
CA ALA A 104 17.76 -5.17 -1.95
C ALA A 104 19.16 -4.63 -1.63
N GLN A 105 19.47 -4.51 -0.34
CA GLN A 105 20.74 -3.97 0.16
C GLN A 105 21.62 -5.06 0.77
N VAL A 106 21.07 -5.85 1.71
CA VAL A 106 21.85 -6.85 2.47
C VAL A 106 21.15 -8.20 2.50
N GLY A 107 19.83 -8.21 2.62
CA GLY A 107 19.00 -9.40 2.77
C GLY A 107 18.18 -9.74 1.53
N ALA A 108 17.01 -10.32 1.77
CA ALA A 108 16.01 -10.50 0.72
C ALA A 108 15.34 -9.16 0.40
N GLY A 109 15.09 -8.89 -0.88
CA GLY A 109 14.52 -7.60 -1.30
C GLY A 109 13.12 -7.37 -0.74
N LEU A 110 12.23 -8.33 -0.95
CA LEU A 110 10.88 -8.34 -0.37
C LEU A 110 10.67 -9.66 0.38
N THR A 111 10.55 -9.55 1.69
CA THR A 111 10.11 -10.62 2.58
C THR A 111 8.65 -10.41 2.96
N VAL A 112 7.85 -11.46 2.88
CA VAL A 112 6.49 -11.51 3.41
C VAL A 112 6.47 -12.58 4.50
N SER A 113 6.68 -12.14 5.74
CA SER A 113 6.76 -13.03 6.91
C SER A 113 5.48 -13.04 7.75
N GLY A 114 4.68 -11.98 7.68
CA GLY A 114 3.30 -11.96 8.15
C GLY A 114 2.41 -12.85 7.28
N SER A 115 1.29 -13.31 7.84
CA SER A 115 0.30 -14.13 7.12
C SER A 115 -0.90 -13.31 6.64
N TYR A 116 -1.57 -13.80 5.59
CA TYR A 116 -2.71 -13.14 4.93
C TYR A 116 -2.38 -11.74 4.39
N CYS A 117 -1.11 -11.48 4.12
CA CYS A 117 -0.64 -10.21 3.56
C CYS A 117 -0.97 -10.13 2.07
N LYS A 118 -1.09 -8.91 1.58
CA LYS A 118 -1.40 -8.67 0.17
C LYS A 118 -0.43 -7.69 -0.45
N ILE A 119 0.31 -8.14 -1.44
CA ILE A 119 1.27 -7.30 -2.18
C ILE A 119 0.75 -7.13 -3.59
N ILE A 120 0.37 -5.91 -3.95
CA ILE A 120 -0.21 -5.61 -5.27
C ILE A 120 0.44 -4.42 -5.93
N THR A 121 0.43 -4.43 -7.25
CA THR A 121 0.65 -3.27 -8.09
C THR A 121 -0.53 -3.14 -9.04
N GLN A 122 -1.28 -2.03 -8.91
CA GLN A 122 -2.41 -1.78 -9.80
C GLN A 122 -1.87 -1.29 -11.16
N TYR A 123 -2.20 -2.01 -12.23
CA TYR A 123 -1.89 -1.64 -13.62
C TYR A 123 -0.39 -1.64 -14.00
N GLY A 124 0.46 -2.39 -13.30
CA GLY A 124 1.88 -2.43 -13.59
C GLY A 124 2.55 -3.66 -13.01
N THR A 125 3.86 -3.57 -12.76
CA THR A 125 4.59 -4.59 -12.03
C THR A 125 5.50 -3.95 -11.00
N LEU A 126 5.52 -4.50 -9.78
CA LEU A 126 6.58 -4.25 -8.82
C LEU A 126 7.82 -4.98 -9.31
N ARG A 127 8.93 -4.26 -9.49
CA ARG A 127 10.22 -4.89 -9.77
C ARG A 127 11.00 -5.05 -8.46
N VAL A 128 11.43 -6.27 -8.15
CA VAL A 128 12.31 -6.54 -7.01
C VAL A 128 13.66 -7.01 -7.53
N ASN A 129 14.70 -6.22 -7.26
CA ASN A 129 16.07 -6.52 -7.63
C ASN A 129 16.81 -7.10 -6.41
N PRO A 130 17.13 -8.40 -6.42
CA PRO A 130 17.99 -8.98 -5.39
C PRO A 130 19.43 -8.47 -5.51
N ILE A 131 20.17 -8.58 -4.40
CA ILE A 131 21.64 -8.52 -4.43
C ILE A 131 22.21 -9.77 -5.13
N ALA A 132 23.49 -9.76 -5.48
CA ALA A 132 24.14 -10.91 -6.09
C ALA A 132 24.02 -12.16 -5.19
N ASN A 133 23.42 -13.23 -5.72
CA ASN A 133 23.09 -14.47 -4.99
C ASN A 133 22.11 -14.28 -3.82
N GLY A 134 21.42 -13.15 -3.73
CA GLY A 134 20.38 -12.90 -2.74
C GLY A 134 19.00 -13.31 -3.23
N THR A 135 18.03 -13.35 -2.31
CA THR A 135 16.64 -13.63 -2.64
C THR A 135 15.91 -12.34 -3.00
N GLY A 136 15.19 -12.34 -4.13
CA GLY A 136 14.38 -11.19 -4.54
C GLY A 136 13.12 -11.14 -3.71
N VAL A 137 12.30 -12.19 -3.82
CA VAL A 137 11.06 -12.35 -3.05
C VAL A 137 11.16 -13.60 -2.20
N LEU A 138 10.91 -13.45 -0.90
CA LEU A 138 10.88 -14.53 0.10
C LEU A 138 9.52 -14.52 0.80
N VAL A 139 8.79 -15.64 0.77
CA VAL A 139 7.49 -15.75 1.45
C VAL A 139 7.55 -16.83 2.52
N THR A 140 7.65 -16.43 3.78
CA THR A 140 7.65 -17.34 4.94
C THR A 140 6.32 -17.32 5.70
N GLY A 141 5.48 -16.32 5.44
CA GLY A 141 4.10 -16.24 5.90
C GLY A 141 3.18 -17.26 5.24
N ASN A 142 1.95 -17.36 5.75
CA ASN A 142 0.93 -18.26 5.22
C ASN A 142 -0.18 -17.48 4.52
N TRP A 143 -0.68 -18.02 3.40
CA TRP A 143 -1.85 -17.51 2.68
C TRP A 143 -1.68 -16.09 2.12
N ASP A 144 -0.46 -15.71 1.78
CA ASP A 144 -0.16 -14.40 1.23
C ASP A 144 -0.50 -14.31 -0.25
N TYR A 145 -1.00 -13.15 -0.66
CA TYR A 145 -1.37 -12.88 -2.05
C TYR A 145 -0.40 -11.89 -2.68
N LEU A 146 0.45 -12.39 -3.57
CA LEU A 146 1.43 -11.59 -4.31
C LEU A 146 0.97 -11.49 -5.76
N TRP A 147 0.72 -10.27 -6.26
CA TRP A 147 0.20 -10.04 -7.60
C TRP A 147 1.02 -9.02 -8.39
N ASN A 148 1.30 -9.36 -9.65
CA ASN A 148 2.09 -8.57 -10.59
C ASN A 148 3.51 -8.23 -10.10
N ILE A 149 4.20 -9.16 -9.45
CA ILE A 149 5.58 -8.97 -9.02
C ILE A 149 6.54 -9.57 -10.06
N ARG A 150 7.62 -8.86 -10.37
CA ARG A 150 8.70 -9.29 -11.26
C ARG A 150 10.01 -9.34 -10.52
N VAL A 151 10.68 -10.49 -10.61
CA VAL A 151 12.05 -10.72 -10.15
C VAL A 151 12.89 -11.11 -11.37
N PRO A 152 14.18 -10.70 -11.47
CA PRO A 152 15.01 -11.01 -12.62
C PRO A 152 15.31 -12.51 -12.82
N CYS A 153 15.22 -13.33 -11.77
CA CYS A 153 15.52 -14.77 -11.79
C CYS A 153 16.91 -15.09 -12.38
N ALA A 154 17.90 -14.26 -12.05
CA ALA A 154 19.29 -14.43 -12.46
C ALA A 154 20.03 -15.48 -11.62
N SER A 155 19.48 -15.86 -10.45
CA SER A 155 19.98 -16.95 -9.62
C SER A 155 18.85 -17.87 -9.16
N SER A 156 19.19 -19.08 -8.70
CA SER A 156 18.23 -20.02 -8.11
C SER A 156 17.67 -19.56 -6.77
N ALA A 157 18.25 -18.53 -6.15
CA ALA A 157 17.81 -17.99 -4.87
C ALA A 157 16.79 -16.85 -5.01
N ASP A 158 16.61 -16.31 -6.23
CA ASP A 158 15.84 -15.09 -6.48
C ASP A 158 14.36 -15.20 -6.07
N LEU A 159 13.77 -16.40 -6.10
CA LEU A 159 12.45 -16.70 -5.57
C LEU A 159 12.57 -17.74 -4.47
N GLY A 160 12.28 -17.34 -3.23
CA GLY A 160 12.33 -18.18 -2.04
C GLY A 160 10.95 -18.41 -1.41
N TYR A 161 10.79 -19.58 -0.79
CA TYR A 161 9.68 -19.95 0.10
C TYR A 161 10.28 -20.33 1.44
#